data_AF-A0AAV5S9J2-F1
#
_entry.id   AF-A0AAV5S9J2-F1
#
_cell.length_a   1.000
_cell.length_b   1.000
_cell.length_c   1.000
_cell.angle_alpha   90.00
_cell.angle_beta   90.00
_cell.angle_gamma   90.00
#
_symmetry.space_group_name_H-M   'P 1'
#
loop_
_entity.id
_entity.type
_entity.pdbx_description
1 polymer ?
#
loop_
_entity_poly.entity_id
_entity_poly.type
_entity_poly.pdbx_seq_one_letter_code
_entity_poly.pdbx_strand_id
1 'polypeptide(L)'
;MEQSEKRPNLHLHRIFSPNFPLSIPNDQTCEYVIGTLEGTRARIKFPSYDCQSGTTLSLFDGLNGEEPFKTFTTNHPSPDRHYTATSNVLKIVFSANGTSAPIGTGWEADFTGI
;
A
#
# COMPACT_ATOMS: atom_id res chain seq x y z
N MET A 1 -24.74 -31.43 12.74
CA MET A 1 -24.39 -31.28 11.32
C MET A 1 -23.81 -29.88 11.17
N GLU A 2 -22.53 -29.81 10.84
CA GLU A 2 -21.70 -28.61 10.80
C GLU A 2 -22.40 -27.41 10.14
N GLN A 3 -22.48 -26.30 10.88
CA GLN A 3 -22.59 -24.99 10.28
C GLN A 3 -21.22 -24.66 9.69
N SER A 4 -21.05 -24.88 8.38
CA SER A 4 -19.94 -24.28 7.67
C SER A 4 -20.18 -22.78 7.63
N GLU A 5 -19.60 -22.04 8.57
CA GLU A 5 -19.42 -20.60 8.43
C GLU A 5 -18.64 -20.38 7.13
N LYS A 6 -19.35 -19.95 6.08
CA LYS A 6 -18.72 -19.41 4.88
C LYS A 6 -17.87 -18.24 5.35
N ARG A 7 -16.56 -18.45 5.45
CA ARG A 7 -15.60 -17.33 5.50
C ARG A 7 -16.03 -16.39 4.36
N PRO A 8 -16.36 -15.12 4.62
CA PRO A 8 -16.59 -14.19 3.53
C PRO A 8 -15.35 -14.29 2.64
N ASN A 9 -15.54 -14.55 1.35
CA ASN A 9 -14.43 -14.63 0.40
C ASN A 9 -13.67 -13.31 0.51
N LEU A 10 -12.54 -13.34 1.22
CA LEU A 10 -11.64 -12.21 1.39
C LEU A 10 -11.07 -11.95 0.00
N HIS A 11 -11.69 -11.04 -0.74
CA HIS A 11 -11.27 -10.74 -2.09
C HIS A 11 -9.95 -9.98 -1.99
N LEU A 12 -8.86 -10.69 -2.20
CA LEU A 12 -7.53 -10.11 -2.20
C LEU A 12 -7.37 -9.32 -3.49
N HIS A 13 -7.09 -8.03 -3.35
CA HIS A 13 -6.86 -7.14 -4.48
C HIS A 13 -5.41 -6.68 -4.49
N ARG A 14 -4.88 -6.37 -5.68
CA ARG A 14 -3.49 -5.99 -5.88
C ARG A 14 -3.36 -4.60 -6.48
N ILE A 15 -2.36 -3.87 -6.02
CA ILE A 15 -1.99 -2.54 -6.51
C ILE A 15 -0.48 -2.53 -6.69
N PHE A 16 -0.03 -1.79 -7.70
CA PHE A 16 1.36 -1.71 -8.08
C PHE A 16 1.81 -0.25 -8.17
N SER A 17 3.07 0.01 -7.88
CA SER A 17 3.70 1.29 -8.21
C SER A 17 3.72 1.52 -9.72
N PRO A 18 3.93 2.76 -10.19
CA PRO A 18 4.03 3.03 -11.62
C PRO A 18 5.17 2.23 -12.23
N ASN A 19 4.91 1.66 -13.41
CA ASN A 19 5.86 0.89 -14.21
C ASN A 19 6.33 -0.45 -13.62
N PHE A 20 5.85 -0.88 -12.44
CA PHE A 20 6.22 -2.18 -11.87
C PHE A 20 5.93 -3.35 -12.84
N PRO A 21 6.82 -4.36 -12.99
CA PRO A 21 8.07 -4.57 -12.25
C PRO A 21 9.32 -3.94 -12.93
N LEU A 22 9.13 -2.95 -13.80
CA LEU A 22 10.22 -2.18 -14.40
C LEU A 22 10.63 -1.02 -13.49
N SER A 23 11.71 -0.34 -13.86
CA SER A 23 12.27 0.77 -13.07
C SER A 23 11.25 1.88 -12.81
N ILE A 24 11.20 2.35 -11.57
CA ILE A 24 10.37 3.48 -11.13
C ILE A 24 10.84 4.75 -11.86
N PRO A 25 9.96 5.49 -12.56
CA PRO A 25 10.28 6.83 -13.06
C PRO A 25 10.67 7.80 -11.94
N ASN A 26 11.67 8.65 -12.17
CA ASN A 26 11.99 9.75 -11.26
C ASN A 26 10.97 10.90 -11.39
N ASP A 27 10.96 11.78 -10.39
CA ASP A 27 10.17 13.02 -10.33
C ASP A 27 8.66 12.80 -10.42
N GLN A 28 8.17 11.75 -9.75
CA GLN A 28 6.75 11.44 -9.69
C GLN A 28 6.23 11.36 -8.26
N THR A 29 4.98 11.79 -8.08
CA THR A 29 4.20 11.54 -6.87
C THR A 29 2.84 10.98 -7.29
N CYS A 30 2.48 9.84 -6.72
CA CYS A 30 1.26 9.13 -7.01
C CYS A 30 0.43 8.97 -5.74
N GLU A 31 -0.87 9.18 -5.88
CA GLU A 31 -1.83 8.96 -4.82
C GLU A 31 -2.76 7.81 -5.21
N TYR A 32 -2.94 6.86 -4.29
CA TYR A 32 -3.85 5.73 -4.45
C TYR A 32 -4.87 5.78 -3.32
N VAL A 33 -6.15 5.81 -3.68
CA VAL A 33 -7.25 5.74 -2.72
C VAL A 33 -7.90 4.38 -2.80
N ILE A 34 -7.81 3.62 -1.72
CA ILE A 34 -8.29 2.25 -1.61
C ILE A 34 -9.56 2.27 -0.77
N GLY A 35 -10.70 1.97 -1.39
CA GLY A 35 -11.97 1.77 -0.72
C GLY A 35 -12.28 0.29 -0.53
N THR A 36 -12.75 -0.07 0.67
CA THR A 36 -13.30 -1.38 1.00
C THR A 36 -14.78 -1.25 1.38
N LEU A 37 -15.47 -2.36 1.61
CA LEU A 37 -16.90 -2.35 1.96
C LEU A 37 -17.16 -1.52 3.22
N GLU A 38 -18.29 -0.82 3.24
CA GLU A 38 -18.73 -0.09 4.43
C GLU A 38 -18.82 -1.02 5.65
N GLY A 39 -18.43 -0.52 6.82
CA GLY A 39 -18.37 -1.32 8.05
C GLY A 39 -17.14 -2.23 8.18
N THR A 40 -16.25 -2.28 7.19
CA THR A 40 -14.95 -2.98 7.28
C THR A 40 -13.81 -2.00 7.52
N ARG A 41 -12.61 -2.54 7.79
CA ARG A 41 -11.36 -1.75 7.84
C ARG A 41 -10.44 -2.14 6.70
N ALA A 42 -9.87 -1.15 6.02
CA ALA A 42 -8.90 -1.40 4.96
C ALA A 42 -7.57 -1.87 5.56
N ARG A 43 -7.08 -3.03 5.09
CA ARG A 43 -5.81 -3.63 5.50
C ARG A 43 -4.94 -3.87 4.27
N ILE A 44 -3.66 -3.50 4.36
CA ILE A 44 -2.67 -3.61 3.29
C ILE A 44 -1.38 -4.29 3.78
N LYS A 45 -0.70 -5.01 2.89
CA LYS A 45 0.68 -5.48 3.06
C LYS A 45 1.45 -5.35 1.74
N PHE A 46 2.77 -5.43 1.81
CA PHE A 46 3.66 -5.24 0.65
C PHE A 46 4.52 -6.49 0.41
N PRO A 47 4.03 -7.49 -0.36
CA PRO A 47 4.78 -8.71 -0.64
C PRO A 47 6.11 -8.45 -1.37
N SER A 48 6.16 -7.40 -2.19
CA SER A 48 7.37 -6.95 -2.89
C SER A 48 7.56 -5.46 -2.70
N TYR A 49 8.77 -5.06 -2.32
CA TYR A 49 9.16 -3.67 -2.12
C TYR A 49 10.65 -3.51 -2.48
N ASP A 50 10.91 -3.11 -3.72
CA ASP A 50 12.23 -2.72 -4.19
C ASP A 50 12.21 -1.22 -4.53
N CYS A 51 12.35 -0.41 -3.48
CA CYS A 51 12.51 1.03 -3.58
C CYS A 51 13.74 1.44 -2.79
N GLN A 52 14.51 2.39 -3.32
CA GLN A 52 15.78 2.82 -2.75
C GLN A 52 15.66 4.23 -2.14
N SER A 53 16.79 4.76 -1.65
CA SER A 53 16.88 6.13 -1.15
C SER A 53 16.36 7.14 -2.17
N GLY A 54 15.54 8.09 -1.70
CA GLY A 54 14.86 9.06 -2.56
C GLY A 54 13.40 8.70 -2.88
N THR A 55 12.93 7.56 -2.39
CA THR A 55 11.50 7.20 -2.38
C THR A 55 10.88 7.40 -1.00
N THR A 56 9.58 7.71 -0.99
CA THR A 56 8.75 7.74 0.21
C THR A 56 7.42 7.03 -0.08
N LEU A 57 6.99 6.14 0.80
CA LEU A 57 5.65 5.56 0.78
C LEU A 57 4.95 5.84 2.10
N SER A 58 3.88 6.62 2.06
CA SER A 58 3.09 7.03 3.23
C SER A 58 1.68 6.45 3.17
N LEU A 59 1.23 5.89 4.29
CA LEU A 59 -0.11 5.35 4.49
C LEU A 59 -0.92 6.27 5.39
N PHE A 60 -2.11 6.64 4.96
CA PHE A 60 -3.04 7.51 5.67
C PHE A 60 -4.33 6.77 6.00
N ASP A 61 -4.91 7.09 7.14
CA ASP A 61 -6.20 6.56 7.58
C ASP A 61 -7.33 7.41 7.01
N GLY A 62 -8.07 6.86 6.06
CA GLY A 62 -9.12 7.58 5.34
C GLY A 62 -8.60 8.51 4.24
N LEU A 63 -9.55 9.02 3.43
CA LEU A 63 -9.26 9.96 2.35
C LEU A 63 -8.69 11.29 2.88
N ASN A 64 -9.30 11.79 3.96
CA ASN A 64 -8.98 13.07 4.58
C ASN A 64 -7.96 12.95 5.72
N GLY A 65 -7.27 11.81 5.85
CA GLY A 65 -6.17 11.68 6.81
C GLY A 65 -5.11 12.74 6.52
N GLU A 66 -4.85 13.62 7.50
CA GLU A 66 -3.88 14.71 7.40
C GLU A 66 -2.44 14.21 7.61
N GLU A 67 -2.26 13.28 8.55
CA GLU A 67 -0.97 12.72 8.91
C GLU A 67 -0.88 11.23 8.59
N PRO A 68 0.27 10.75 8.06
CA PRO A 68 0.43 9.34 7.78
C PRO A 68 0.62 8.55 9.08
N PHE A 69 -0.13 7.46 9.24
CA PHE A 69 0.08 6.56 10.38
C PHE A 69 1.31 5.66 10.16
N LYS A 70 1.81 5.57 8.94
CA LYS A 70 3.04 4.85 8.60
C LYS A 70 3.72 5.46 7.38
N THR A 71 5.04 5.67 7.48
CA THR A 71 5.87 6.08 6.34
C THR A 71 7.09 5.17 6.21
N PHE A 72 7.44 4.84 4.97
CA PHE A 72 8.64 4.12 4.57
C PHE A 72 9.51 5.06 3.72
N THR A 73 10.79 5.18 4.09
CA THR A 73 11.78 5.97 3.35
C THR A 73 13.02 5.12 3.10
N THR A 74 13.79 4.84 4.14
CA THR A 74 14.91 3.89 4.14
C THR A 74 14.52 2.54 4.75
N ASN A 75 13.50 2.52 5.61
CA ASN A 75 12.99 1.31 6.22
C ASN A 75 11.96 0.67 5.28
N HIS A 76 12.17 -0.60 4.93
CA HIS A 76 11.26 -1.33 4.04
C HIS A 76 10.10 -1.96 4.85
N PRO A 77 8.88 -2.06 4.28
CA PRO A 77 7.83 -2.88 4.86
C PRO A 77 8.27 -4.34 4.93
N SER A 78 7.90 -5.03 6.02
CA SER A 78 8.07 -6.48 6.10
C SER A 78 6.97 -7.15 5.25
N PRO A 79 7.29 -8.15 4.40
CA PRO A 79 6.32 -8.76 3.47
C PRO A 79 5.04 -9.31 4.13
N ASP A 80 5.17 -9.84 5.34
CA ASP A 80 4.06 -10.45 6.09
C ASP A 80 3.36 -9.47 7.06
N ARG A 81 3.91 -8.26 7.20
CA ARG A 81 3.35 -7.26 8.10
C ARG A 81 2.17 -6.55 7.44
N HIS A 82 1.06 -6.58 8.15
CA HIS A 82 -0.15 -5.87 7.76
C HIS A 82 -0.22 -4.50 8.42
N TYR A 83 -0.77 -3.54 7.68
CA TYR A 83 -1.04 -2.17 8.09
C TYR A 83 -2.54 -1.93 7.89
N THR A 84 -3.22 -1.49 8.94
CA THR A 84 -4.69 -1.41 8.94
C THR A 84 -5.13 0.01 9.28
N ALA A 85 -5.96 0.58 8.42
CA ALA A 85 -6.68 1.83 8.70
C ALA A 85 -7.80 1.57 9.74
N THR A 86 -8.23 2.61 10.46
CA THR A 86 -9.42 2.51 11.31
C THR A 86 -10.71 2.65 10.49
N SER A 87 -10.63 3.23 9.30
CA SER A 87 -11.73 3.35 8.34
C SER A 87 -11.70 2.28 7.24
N ASN A 88 -12.76 2.23 6.43
CA ASN A 88 -12.83 1.39 5.22
C ASN A 88 -12.03 1.98 4.05
N VAL A 89 -11.36 3.12 4.25
CA VAL A 89 -10.57 3.82 3.23
C VAL A 89 -9.11 3.91 3.68
N LEU A 90 -8.19 3.55 2.80
CA LEU A 90 -6.76 3.72 3.01
C LEU A 90 -6.19 4.51 1.83
N LYS A 91 -5.46 5.59 2.13
CA LYS A 91 -4.77 6.37 1.10
C LYS A 91 -3.27 6.08 1.16
N ILE A 92 -2.68 5.85 0.00
CA ILE A 92 -1.22 5.72 -0.19
C ILE A 92 -0.74 6.95 -0.93
N VAL A 93 0.30 7.59 -0.43
CA VAL A 93 1.07 8.60 -1.18
C VAL A 93 2.46 8.05 -1.41
N PHE A 94 2.82 7.82 -2.66
CA PHE A 94 4.13 7.34 -3.08
C PHE A 94 4.86 8.44 -3.85
N SER A 95 6.04 8.83 -3.40
CA SER A 95 6.89 9.83 -4.05
C SER A 95 8.23 9.23 -4.42
N ALA A 96 8.72 9.55 -5.60
CA ALA A 96 9.96 9.05 -6.19
C ALA A 96 10.78 10.25 -6.71
N ASN A 97 11.28 11.07 -5.79
CA ASN A 97 12.00 12.33 -6.09
C ASN A 97 13.51 12.19 -5.86
N GLY A 98 14.05 10.98 -6.06
CA GLY A 98 15.48 10.69 -5.90
C GLY A 98 16.31 11.30 -7.04
N THR A 99 17.52 11.73 -6.72
CA THR A 99 18.41 12.42 -7.67
C THR A 99 19.23 11.47 -8.56
N SER A 100 19.23 10.16 -8.29
CA SER A 100 20.00 9.16 -9.03
C SER A 100 19.14 7.94 -9.38
N ALA A 101 18.93 7.70 -10.68
CA ALA A 101 18.30 6.48 -11.18
C ALA A 101 19.31 5.31 -11.23
N PRO A 102 18.84 4.05 -11.15
CA PRO A 102 17.46 3.64 -10.86
C PRO A 102 17.17 3.59 -9.35
N ILE A 103 16.04 4.15 -8.93
CA ILE A 103 15.59 4.16 -7.52
C ILE A 103 14.84 2.87 -7.10
N GLY A 104 14.94 1.80 -7.89
CA GLY A 104 14.30 0.48 -7.68
C GLY A 104 13.30 0.07 -8.77
N THR A 105 12.78 -1.15 -8.70
CA THR A 105 11.74 -1.70 -9.60
C THR A 105 10.31 -1.52 -9.09
N GLY A 106 10.14 -0.94 -7.90
CA GLY A 106 8.83 -0.55 -7.38
C GLY A 106 8.30 -1.47 -6.28
N TRP A 107 6.98 -1.44 -6.09
CA TRP A 107 6.31 -2.22 -5.06
C TRP A 107 5.02 -2.84 -5.60
N GLU A 108 4.67 -3.99 -5.03
CA GLU A 108 3.36 -4.63 -5.14
C GLU A 108 2.74 -4.64 -3.74
N ALA A 109 1.45 -4.33 -3.67
CA ALA A 109 0.68 -4.36 -2.44
C ALA A 109 -0.58 -5.19 -2.60
N ASP A 110 -0.85 -5.99 -1.58
CA ASP A 110 -2.09 -6.73 -1.40
C ASP A 110 -2.99 -5.97 -0.43
N PHE A 111 -4.27 -5.77 -0.78
CA PHE A 111 -5.24 -5.14 0.11
C PHE A 111 -6.55 -5.92 0.25
N THR A 112 -7.21 -5.72 1.38
CA THR A 112 -8.52 -6.31 1.70
C THR A 112 -9.28 -5.49 2.75
N GLY A 113 -10.61 -5.59 2.78
CA GLY A 113 -11.42 -5.22 3.95
C GLY A 113 -11.43 -6.33 4.99
N ILE A 114 -11.42 -5.97 6.29
CA ILE A 114 -11.54 -6.90 7.43
C ILE A 114 -12.61 -6.47 8.44
#